data_AF-A0AAE0GIV7-F1
#
_entry.id   AF-A0AAE0GIV7-F1
#
_cell.length_a   1.000
_cell.length_b   1.000
_cell.length_c   1.000
_cell.angle_alpha   90.00
_cell.angle_beta   90.00
_cell.angle_gamma   90.00
#
_symmetry.space_group_name_H-M   'P 1'
#
loop_
_entity.id
_entity.type
_entity.pdbx_description
1 polymer ?
#
loop_
_entity_poly.entity_id
_entity_poly.type
_entity_poly.pdbx_seq_one_letter_code
_entity_poly.pdbx_strand_id
1 'polypeptide(L)'
;MRTSTCVLLLLSNIYFAYGMDISSVASAFASSAASGIAGQLPSMYAFSDGTAGTCISDGGGDMYDCGNQINVMTASGTYYNQLAYTQSTTASSSGSDITYVTYKASNVWLAAFSSPSGNLGAYYTSGNNGADGGGSMSYGYLGQSSVSGYYGWYKKVYNAGDPSINEVIITTDPSWAHSIGSSTDNGEHRLQKGNSGVSEIYYLMWAGSSGYGYSTSHFTAVMNTFMENVYT
;
A
#
# COMPACT_ATOMS: atom_id res chain seq x y z
N MET A 1 27.66 -36.73 40.64
CA MET A 1 27.56 -36.87 39.17
C MET A 1 26.65 -35.76 38.66
N ARG A 2 27.20 -34.77 37.96
CA ARG A 2 26.42 -33.78 37.21
C ARG A 2 26.37 -34.27 35.77
N THR A 3 25.17 -34.53 35.25
CA THR A 3 24.96 -34.73 33.82
C THR A 3 24.23 -33.51 33.27
N SER A 4 24.88 -32.89 32.29
CA SER A 4 24.46 -31.75 31.51
C SER A 4 23.36 -32.11 30.50
N THR A 5 22.41 -31.19 30.39
CA THR A 5 21.85 -30.58 29.16
C THR A 5 21.42 -31.46 27.99
N CYS A 6 20.15 -31.38 27.64
CA CYS A 6 19.72 -31.09 26.27
C CYS A 6 18.33 -30.43 26.31
N VAL A 7 18.27 -29.10 26.33
CA VAL A 7 17.04 -28.36 26.02
C VAL A 7 17.06 -28.17 24.52
N LEU A 8 16.30 -29.02 23.82
CA LEU A 8 16.04 -28.90 22.40
C LEU A 8 15.09 -27.71 22.20
N LEU A 9 15.64 -26.58 21.74
CA LEU A 9 14.86 -25.44 21.25
C LEU A 9 14.20 -25.84 19.94
N LEU A 10 12.96 -26.33 20.00
CA LEU A 10 12.07 -26.36 18.86
C LEU A 10 11.47 -24.96 18.70
N LEU A 11 12.10 -24.14 17.87
CA LEU A 11 11.41 -23.01 17.23
C LEU A 11 10.47 -23.60 16.18
N SER A 12 9.33 -24.15 16.63
CA SER A 12 8.22 -24.40 15.73
C SER A 12 7.53 -23.06 15.48
N ASN A 13 7.76 -22.47 14.30
CA ASN A 13 6.90 -21.44 13.75
C ASN A 13 5.51 -22.05 13.56
N ILE A 14 4.70 -21.94 14.61
CA ILE A 14 3.27 -22.20 14.53
C ILE A 14 2.67 -20.97 13.85
N TYR A 15 2.70 -20.97 12.52
CA TYR A 15 1.83 -20.11 11.72
C TYR A 15 0.42 -20.70 11.80
N PHE A 16 -0.31 -20.37 12.88
CA PHE A 16 -1.77 -20.48 12.82
C PHE A 16 -2.29 -19.44 11.85
N ALA A 17 -3.25 -19.84 11.03
CA ALA A 17 -3.98 -19.06 10.04
C ALA A 17 -4.82 -17.93 10.68
N TYR A 18 -4.16 -17.00 11.35
CA TYR A 18 -4.69 -15.73 11.80
C TYR A 18 -3.89 -14.67 11.05
N GLY A 19 -4.58 -13.76 10.34
CA GLY A 19 -3.92 -12.64 9.66
C GLY A 19 -2.96 -11.94 10.62
N MET A 20 -1.82 -11.48 10.10
CA MET A 20 -0.89 -10.72 10.94
C MET A 20 -1.62 -9.51 11.52
N ASP A 21 -1.40 -9.23 12.80
CA ASP A 21 -1.85 -7.96 13.36
C ASP A 21 -1.25 -6.81 12.53
N ILE A 22 -2.07 -5.80 12.25
CA ILE A 22 -1.71 -4.68 11.40
C ILE A 22 -0.48 -3.92 11.95
N SER A 23 -0.29 -3.97 13.27
CA SER A 23 0.89 -3.42 13.93
C SER A 23 2.18 -4.18 13.57
N SER A 24 2.09 -5.51 13.40
CA SER A 24 3.20 -6.34 12.93
C SER A 24 3.51 -6.06 11.46
N VAL A 25 2.48 -5.87 10.61
CA VAL A 25 2.66 -5.47 9.21
C VAL A 25 3.43 -4.15 9.12
N ALA A 26 2.99 -3.14 9.89
CA ALA A 26 3.65 -1.84 9.93
C ALA A 26 5.10 -1.93 10.44
N SER A 27 5.34 -2.77 11.45
CA SER A 27 6.68 -2.97 12.02
C SER A 27 7.62 -3.65 11.01
N ALA A 28 7.17 -4.72 10.35
CA ALA A 28 7.93 -5.41 9.30
C ALA A 28 8.22 -4.48 8.11
N PHE A 29 7.25 -3.64 7.73
CA PHE A 29 7.47 -2.62 6.71
C PHE A 29 8.57 -1.63 7.09
N ALA A 30 8.48 -1.09 8.31
CA ALA A 30 9.44 -0.12 8.83
C ALA A 30 10.85 -0.72 9.01
N SER A 31 10.96 -1.99 9.40
CA SER A 31 12.25 -2.63 9.69
C SER A 31 12.97 -3.19 8.46
N SER A 32 12.24 -3.68 7.46
CA SER A 32 12.86 -4.39 6.32
C SER A 32 12.16 -4.23 4.98
N ALA A 33 10.82 -4.28 4.93
CA ALA A 33 10.15 -4.31 3.62
C ALA A 33 10.39 -3.03 2.81
N ALA A 34 10.34 -1.86 3.45
CA ALA A 34 10.54 -0.58 2.76
C ALA A 34 11.95 -0.44 2.14
N SER A 35 13.01 -0.86 2.84
CA SER A 35 14.37 -0.83 2.30
C SER A 35 14.60 -1.91 1.24
N GLY A 36 14.01 -3.09 1.40
CA GLY A 36 14.01 -4.14 0.37
C GLY A 36 13.34 -3.69 -0.92
N ILE A 37 12.19 -3.00 -0.80
CA ILE A 37 11.48 -2.40 -1.94
C ILE A 37 12.31 -1.29 -2.59
N ALA A 38 12.86 -0.37 -1.80
CA ALA A 38 13.67 0.72 -2.34
C ALA A 38 14.92 0.22 -3.08
N GLY A 39 15.55 -0.85 -2.58
CA GLY A 39 16.76 -1.43 -3.17
C GLY A 39 16.60 -2.01 -4.58
N GLN A 40 15.37 -2.29 -5.02
CA GLN A 40 15.07 -2.84 -6.35
C GLN A 40 14.46 -1.81 -7.33
N LEU A 41 14.21 -0.58 -6.88
CA LEU A 41 13.60 0.46 -7.70
C LEU A 41 14.67 1.43 -8.24
N PRO A 42 14.95 1.45 -9.55
CA PRO A 42 15.83 2.46 -10.11
C PRO A 42 15.19 3.84 -10.04
N SER A 43 16.02 4.90 -10.02
CA SER A 43 15.57 6.29 -10.20
C SER A 43 14.50 6.76 -9.21
N MET A 44 14.46 6.25 -7.98
CA MET A 44 13.51 6.72 -6.97
C MET A 44 13.65 8.24 -6.75
N TYR A 45 12.52 8.89 -6.56
CA TYR A 45 12.45 10.28 -6.12
C TYR A 45 12.20 10.33 -4.62
N ALA A 46 13.01 11.11 -3.91
CA ALA A 46 12.87 11.30 -2.47
C ALA A 46 11.83 12.39 -2.19
N PHE A 47 10.55 12.01 -2.29
CA PHE A 47 9.45 12.96 -2.10
C PHE A 47 9.40 13.49 -0.65
N SER A 48 8.94 14.71 -0.44
CA SER A 48 8.66 15.30 0.88
C SER A 48 7.30 14.83 1.43
N ASP A 49 6.93 15.25 2.64
CA ASP A 49 5.64 14.98 3.27
C ASP A 49 5.31 13.47 3.45
N GLY A 50 4.02 13.14 3.58
CA GLY A 50 3.53 11.77 3.73
C GLY A 50 3.61 11.19 5.14
N THR A 51 4.05 11.97 6.13
CA THR A 51 4.19 11.51 7.52
C THR A 51 3.14 12.11 8.47
N ALA A 52 2.36 13.10 8.01
CA ALA A 52 1.28 13.74 8.77
C ALA A 52 0.28 14.37 7.80
N GLY A 53 -0.89 14.76 8.32
CA GLY A 53 -1.98 15.35 7.51
C GLY A 53 -2.85 14.28 6.86
N THR A 54 -3.56 14.63 5.79
CA THR A 54 -4.51 13.75 5.07
C THR A 54 -4.21 13.64 3.57
N CYS A 55 -3.20 14.35 3.09
CA CYS A 55 -2.70 14.32 1.71
C CYS A 55 -1.19 14.61 1.68
N ILE A 56 -0.53 14.24 0.59
CA ILE A 56 0.80 14.77 0.26
C ILE A 56 0.57 16.10 -0.45
N SER A 57 1.00 17.20 0.18
CA SER A 57 0.66 18.55 -0.29
C SER A 57 1.32 18.86 -1.62
N ASP A 58 2.64 18.63 -1.71
CA ASP A 58 3.43 18.76 -2.94
C ASP A 58 4.24 17.49 -3.19
N GLY A 59 4.89 16.98 -2.15
CA GLY A 59 5.82 15.86 -2.29
C GLY A 59 7.14 16.25 -2.96
N GLY A 60 7.31 17.48 -3.41
CA GLY A 60 8.48 17.98 -4.10
C GLY A 60 8.35 17.81 -5.62
N GLY A 61 8.79 18.84 -6.35
CA GLY A 61 8.88 18.80 -7.81
C GLY A 61 7.53 18.67 -8.49
N ASP A 62 6.46 19.18 -7.87
CA ASP A 62 5.10 19.09 -8.39
C ASP A 62 4.60 17.64 -8.52
N MET A 63 4.98 16.78 -7.58
CA MET A 63 4.52 15.39 -7.60
C MET A 63 3.00 15.33 -7.37
N TYR A 64 2.48 16.13 -6.45
CA TYR A 64 1.07 16.17 -6.08
C TYR A 64 0.58 17.60 -5.86
N ASP A 65 -0.74 17.78 -5.96
CA ASP A 65 -1.48 18.98 -5.58
C ASP A 65 -2.49 18.62 -4.47
N CYS A 66 -1.97 18.18 -3.32
CA CYS A 66 -2.77 17.51 -2.28
C CYS A 66 -3.40 16.18 -2.75
N GLY A 67 -2.56 15.29 -3.26
CA GLY A 67 -2.92 13.92 -3.65
C GLY A 67 -2.64 12.87 -2.56
N ASN A 68 -2.70 11.60 -2.94
CA ASN A 68 -2.57 10.45 -2.03
C ASN A 68 -3.53 10.52 -0.81
N GLN A 69 -4.73 11.04 -1.02
CA GLN A 69 -5.77 11.03 0.01
C GLN A 69 -6.33 9.63 0.14
N ILE A 70 -6.32 9.07 1.35
CA ILE A 70 -6.66 7.66 1.56
C ILE A 70 -8.12 7.52 1.97
N ASN A 71 -8.84 6.64 1.28
CA ASN A 71 -10.25 6.40 1.52
C ASN A 71 -10.59 4.91 1.51
N VAL A 72 -11.53 4.52 2.36
CA VAL A 72 -12.10 3.18 2.37
C VAL A 72 -13.62 3.25 2.48
N MET A 73 -14.29 2.20 2.01
CA MET A 73 -15.72 2.03 2.13
C MET A 73 -16.02 0.68 2.77
N THR A 74 -17.00 0.62 3.65
CA THR A 74 -17.47 -0.65 4.19
C THR A 74 -18.22 -1.46 3.13
N ALA A 75 -18.39 -2.77 3.35
CA ALA A 75 -19.24 -3.60 2.49
C ALA A 75 -20.72 -3.14 2.48
N SER A 76 -21.13 -2.44 3.54
CA SER A 76 -22.45 -1.79 3.65
C SER A 76 -22.54 -0.39 3.03
N GLY A 77 -21.46 0.13 2.44
CA GLY A 77 -21.45 1.43 1.75
C GLY A 77 -21.19 2.64 2.65
N THR A 78 -20.66 2.47 3.85
CA THR A 78 -20.22 3.59 4.71
C THR A 78 -18.82 4.03 4.31
N TYR A 79 -18.63 5.33 4.04
CA TYR A 79 -17.37 5.88 3.59
C TYR A 79 -16.55 6.48 4.73
N TYR A 80 -15.24 6.23 4.69
CA TYR A 80 -14.22 6.90 5.50
C TYR A 80 -13.23 7.56 4.55
N ASN A 81 -13.28 8.89 4.45
CA ASN A 81 -12.53 9.66 3.46
C ASN A 81 -11.38 10.44 4.10
N GLN A 82 -10.32 10.65 3.33
CA GLN A 82 -9.17 11.49 3.70
C GLN A 82 -8.62 11.14 5.09
N LEU A 83 -8.35 9.85 5.31
CA LEU A 83 -7.85 9.36 6.59
C LEU A 83 -6.50 10.02 6.93
N ALA A 84 -6.34 10.36 8.21
CA ALA A 84 -5.11 10.98 8.70
C ALA A 84 -3.93 10.01 8.63
N TYR A 85 -2.79 10.49 8.16
CA TYR A 85 -1.53 9.76 8.17
C TYR A 85 -1.06 9.57 9.61
N THR A 86 -0.78 8.32 9.98
CA THR A 86 -0.48 7.96 11.37
C THR A 86 1.02 8.02 11.68
N GLN A 87 1.87 7.72 10.68
CA GLN A 87 3.32 7.53 10.83
C GLN A 87 3.66 6.71 12.10
N SER A 88 2.91 5.64 12.30
CA SER A 88 2.96 4.83 13.51
C SER A 88 2.82 3.36 13.16
N THR A 89 3.51 2.50 13.91
CA THR A 89 3.32 1.06 13.85
C THR A 89 2.18 0.58 14.75
N THR A 90 1.49 1.48 15.45
CA THR A 90 0.29 1.14 16.22
C THR A 90 -0.97 1.48 15.43
N ALA A 91 -1.90 0.52 15.38
CA ALA A 91 -3.17 0.65 14.70
C ALA A 91 -3.98 1.87 15.18
N SER A 92 -4.54 2.63 14.24
CA SER A 92 -5.59 3.62 14.47
C SER A 92 -6.95 3.06 14.06
N SER A 93 -8.03 3.52 14.68
CA SER A 93 -9.40 3.07 14.35
C SER A 93 -10.06 4.03 13.36
N SER A 94 -10.67 3.48 12.30
CA SER A 94 -11.57 4.21 11.40
C SER A 94 -12.96 3.58 11.49
N GLY A 95 -13.71 3.95 12.53
CA GLY A 95 -14.98 3.30 12.89
C GLY A 95 -14.78 2.09 13.81
N SER A 96 -15.84 1.27 13.96
CA SER A 96 -15.88 0.21 14.98
C SER A 96 -15.16 -1.09 14.61
N ASP A 97 -14.91 -1.33 13.32
CA ASP A 97 -14.37 -2.61 12.83
C ASP A 97 -13.14 -2.46 11.93
N ILE A 98 -12.93 -1.29 11.33
CA ILE A 98 -11.75 -1.05 10.49
C ILE A 98 -10.66 -0.39 11.33
N THR A 99 -9.48 -0.99 11.31
CA THR A 99 -8.25 -0.38 11.80
C THR A 99 -7.29 -0.16 10.65
N TYR A 100 -6.40 0.83 10.80
CA TYR A 100 -5.45 1.17 9.76
C TYR A 100 -4.16 1.76 10.34
N VAL A 101 -3.09 1.68 9.56
CA VAL A 101 -1.86 2.43 9.78
C VAL A 101 -1.42 3.07 8.47
N THR A 102 -0.66 4.16 8.58
CA THR A 102 0.16 4.63 7.46
C THR A 102 1.59 4.82 7.93
N TYR A 103 2.55 4.57 7.03
CA TYR A 103 3.95 4.69 7.36
C TYR A 103 4.78 5.01 6.12
N LYS A 104 5.69 5.98 6.23
CA LYS A 104 6.70 6.25 5.21
C LYS A 104 8.08 5.83 5.71
N ALA A 105 8.79 5.04 4.93
CA ALA A 105 10.17 4.63 5.18
C ALA A 105 10.90 4.42 3.85
N SER A 106 12.18 4.76 3.77
CA SER A 106 12.99 4.56 2.56
C SER A 106 12.38 5.14 1.27
N ASN A 107 11.60 6.23 1.36
CA ASN A 107 10.81 6.80 0.26
C ASN A 107 9.79 5.85 -0.38
N VAL A 108 9.34 4.86 0.39
CA VAL A 108 8.17 4.02 0.11
C VAL A 108 7.12 4.35 1.15
N TRP A 109 5.87 4.43 0.72
CA TRP A 109 4.73 4.77 1.55
C TRP A 109 3.78 3.57 1.66
N LEU A 110 3.31 3.29 2.87
CA LEU A 110 2.36 2.21 3.17
C LEU A 110 1.08 2.81 3.73
N ALA A 111 -0.07 2.30 3.28
CA ALA A 111 -1.24 2.17 4.12
C ALA A 111 -1.63 0.70 4.24
N ALA A 112 -1.91 0.25 5.45
CA ALA A 112 -2.48 -1.07 5.71
C ALA A 112 -3.83 -0.90 6.38
N PHE A 113 -4.76 -1.80 6.06
CA PHE A 113 -6.11 -1.85 6.63
C PHE A 113 -6.42 -3.25 7.11
N SER A 114 -7.09 -3.35 8.24
CA SER A 114 -7.63 -4.60 8.78
C SER A 114 -9.09 -4.43 9.18
N SER A 115 -9.87 -5.46 8.95
CA SER A 115 -11.27 -5.58 9.34
C SER A 115 -11.53 -7.04 9.72
N PRO A 116 -11.58 -7.37 11.03
CA PRO A 116 -11.82 -8.73 11.49
C PRO A 116 -13.14 -9.33 10.95
N SER A 117 -14.14 -8.48 10.69
CA SER A 117 -15.42 -8.93 10.13
C SER A 117 -15.47 -9.03 8.59
N GLY A 118 -14.38 -8.71 7.89
CA GLY A 118 -14.34 -8.76 6.42
C GLY A 118 -15.14 -7.65 5.75
N ASN A 119 -15.20 -6.48 6.38
CA ASN A 119 -16.07 -5.36 6.04
C ASN A 119 -15.39 -4.30 5.16
N LEU A 120 -14.17 -4.50 4.67
CA LEU A 120 -13.55 -3.58 3.69
C LEU A 120 -14.16 -3.85 2.31
N GLY A 121 -15.06 -3.00 1.83
CA GLY A 121 -15.78 -3.17 0.55
C GLY A 121 -15.23 -2.34 -0.62
N ALA A 122 -14.44 -1.31 -0.33
CA ALA A 122 -13.61 -0.59 -1.31
C ALA A 122 -12.40 0.06 -0.64
N TYR A 123 -11.34 0.24 -1.43
CA TYR A 123 -10.23 1.14 -1.15
C TYR A 123 -10.03 2.05 -2.36
N TYR A 124 -9.76 3.33 -2.11
CA TYR A 124 -9.34 4.23 -3.17
C TYR A 124 -8.49 5.39 -2.68
N THR A 125 -7.53 5.78 -3.51
CA THR A 125 -6.87 7.09 -3.38
C THR A 125 -7.70 8.19 -4.04
N SER A 126 -7.48 9.45 -3.66
CA SER A 126 -8.07 10.62 -4.30
C SER A 126 -7.14 11.84 -4.19
N GLY A 127 -7.63 13.00 -4.63
CA GLY A 127 -6.89 14.26 -4.67
C GLY A 127 -6.35 14.56 -6.07
N ASN A 128 -5.48 15.57 -6.16
CA ASN A 128 -4.89 15.99 -7.41
C ASN A 128 -3.42 15.54 -7.50
N ASN A 129 -3.02 15.00 -8.65
CA ASN A 129 -1.63 14.75 -9.00
C ASN A 129 -1.07 16.02 -9.64
N GLY A 130 0.19 16.38 -9.40
CA GLY A 130 0.79 17.60 -9.96
C GLY A 130 1.19 17.45 -11.42
N ALA A 131 0.42 16.70 -12.22
CA ALA A 131 0.79 16.38 -13.60
C ALA A 131 0.36 17.47 -14.60
N ASP A 132 -0.47 18.43 -14.19
CA ASP A 132 -0.98 19.55 -15.00
C ASP A 132 -1.55 19.15 -16.38
N GLY A 133 -2.22 18.00 -16.43
CA GLY A 133 -2.77 17.39 -17.65
C GLY A 133 -1.70 16.81 -18.59
N GLY A 134 -0.43 16.85 -18.19
CA GLY A 134 0.72 16.28 -18.87
C GLY A 134 0.92 14.79 -18.59
N GLY A 135 1.89 14.21 -19.30
CA GLY A 135 2.33 12.84 -19.08
C GLY A 135 1.40 11.75 -19.58
N SER A 136 1.48 10.59 -18.93
CA SER A 136 0.79 9.37 -19.29
C SER A 136 0.38 8.62 -18.03
N MET A 137 -0.72 7.86 -18.12
CA MET A 137 -1.18 6.98 -17.05
C MET A 137 -1.35 5.56 -17.56
N SER A 138 -1.12 4.59 -16.68
CA SER A 138 -1.32 3.17 -16.98
C SER A 138 -1.70 2.44 -15.70
N TYR A 139 -2.52 1.40 -15.84
CA TYR A 139 -2.99 0.60 -14.73
C TYR A 139 -3.23 -0.84 -15.19
N GLY A 140 -3.28 -1.77 -14.24
CA GLY A 140 -3.57 -3.16 -14.58
C GLY A 140 -3.58 -4.09 -13.38
N TYR A 141 -3.85 -5.35 -13.68
CA TYR A 141 -3.82 -6.45 -12.72
C TYR A 141 -2.45 -7.12 -12.73
N LEU A 142 -1.86 -7.35 -11.56
CA LEU A 142 -0.55 -8.00 -11.38
C LEU A 142 -0.67 -9.52 -11.22
N GLY A 143 -1.87 -10.06 -10.93
CA GLY A 143 -2.03 -11.46 -10.58
C GLY A 143 -1.84 -11.72 -9.08
N GLN A 144 -1.64 -12.99 -8.75
CA GLN A 144 -1.34 -13.42 -7.38
C GLN A 144 0.12 -13.11 -7.03
N SER A 145 0.37 -12.71 -5.79
CA SER A 145 1.72 -12.54 -5.25
C SER A 145 2.43 -13.88 -5.02
N SER A 146 3.71 -13.83 -4.67
CA SER A 146 4.47 -15.00 -4.22
C SER A 146 3.89 -15.63 -2.95
N VAL A 147 3.19 -14.86 -2.12
CA VAL A 147 2.37 -15.35 -1.02
C VAL A 147 0.96 -15.67 -1.53
N SER A 148 0.55 -16.93 -1.39
CA SER A 148 -0.74 -17.42 -1.88
C SER A 148 -1.91 -16.67 -1.23
N GLY A 149 -2.94 -16.36 -2.02
CA GLY A 149 -4.16 -15.71 -1.53
C GLY A 149 -4.12 -14.18 -1.51
N TYR A 150 -3.05 -13.55 -1.99
CA TYR A 150 -2.97 -12.09 -2.15
C TYR A 150 -2.79 -11.72 -3.61
N TYR A 151 -3.52 -10.70 -4.06
CA TYR A 151 -3.59 -10.28 -5.45
C TYR A 151 -3.35 -8.78 -5.56
N GLY A 152 -2.66 -8.35 -6.61
CA GLY A 152 -2.24 -6.96 -6.77
C GLY A 152 -2.81 -6.27 -8.00
N TRP A 153 -3.01 -4.96 -7.88
CA TRP A 153 -3.34 -4.05 -8.97
C TRP A 153 -2.44 -2.84 -8.88
N TYR A 154 -2.06 -2.30 -10.02
CA TYR A 154 -1.20 -1.13 -10.07
C TYR A 154 -1.84 0.01 -10.84
N LYS A 155 -1.44 1.23 -10.46
CA LYS A 155 -1.59 2.46 -11.24
C LYS A 155 -0.24 3.17 -11.28
N LYS A 156 0.02 3.86 -12.38
CA LYS A 156 1.11 4.83 -12.48
C LYS A 156 0.71 6.06 -13.27
N VAL A 157 1.27 7.20 -12.89
CA VAL A 157 1.30 8.45 -13.66
C VAL A 157 2.78 8.79 -13.88
N TYR A 158 3.18 9.00 -15.13
CA TYR A 158 4.59 9.12 -15.51
C TYR A 158 4.76 10.01 -16.75
N ASN A 159 6.01 10.39 -17.08
CA ASN A 159 6.36 11.21 -18.24
C ASN A 159 5.70 12.62 -18.28
N ALA A 160 5.30 13.18 -17.14
CA ALA A 160 4.80 14.57 -17.06
C ALA A 160 5.94 15.61 -17.08
N GLY A 161 7.15 15.20 -16.67
CA GLY A 161 8.27 16.10 -16.35
C GLY A 161 8.54 16.06 -14.85
N ASP A 162 7.47 16.00 -14.08
CA ASP A 162 7.40 15.90 -12.62
C ASP A 162 7.64 14.47 -12.15
N PRO A 163 7.93 14.23 -10.86
CA PRO A 163 8.10 12.88 -10.33
C PRO A 163 6.90 11.98 -10.65
N SER A 164 7.18 10.77 -11.14
CA SER A 164 6.12 9.80 -11.39
C SER A 164 5.50 9.32 -10.09
N ILE A 165 4.19 9.07 -10.11
CA ILE A 165 3.46 8.45 -9.02
C ILE A 165 3.22 6.99 -9.37
N ASN A 166 3.57 6.07 -8.48
CA ASN A 166 3.47 4.63 -8.72
C ASN A 166 2.84 3.97 -7.52
N GLU A 167 1.80 3.17 -7.75
CA GLU A 167 0.92 2.67 -6.71
C GLU A 167 0.63 1.18 -6.91
N VAL A 168 0.55 0.44 -5.81
CA VAL A 168 0.06 -0.94 -5.77
C VAL A 168 -1.01 -1.06 -4.69
N ILE A 169 -2.16 -1.64 -5.03
CA ILE A 169 -3.17 -2.09 -4.06
C ILE A 169 -3.15 -3.62 -4.04
N ILE A 170 -3.14 -4.21 -2.85
CA ILE A 170 -3.13 -5.66 -2.61
C ILE A 170 -4.35 -6.02 -1.76
N THR A 171 -5.08 -7.07 -2.15
CA THR A 171 -6.23 -7.61 -1.40
C THR A 171 -6.31 -9.13 -1.55
N THR A 172 -7.17 -9.78 -0.75
CA THR A 172 -7.35 -11.24 -0.73
C THR A 172 -8.38 -11.76 -1.74
N ASP A 173 -8.97 -10.88 -2.54
CA ASP A 173 -10.03 -11.23 -3.48
C ASP A 173 -9.74 -10.71 -4.90
N PRO A 174 -9.48 -11.59 -5.88
CA PRO A 174 -9.11 -11.22 -7.24
C PRO A 174 -10.29 -10.68 -8.07
N SER A 175 -11.52 -10.75 -7.56
CA SER A 175 -12.73 -10.40 -8.32
C SER A 175 -13.17 -8.94 -8.18
N TRP A 176 -12.39 -8.12 -7.48
CA TRP A 176 -12.70 -6.70 -7.29
C TRP A 176 -12.59 -5.92 -8.61
N ALA A 177 -13.53 -4.99 -8.82
CA ALA A 177 -13.50 -4.10 -9.95
C ALA A 177 -12.37 -3.07 -9.77
N HIS A 178 -11.53 -2.92 -10.79
CA HIS A 178 -10.40 -1.99 -10.81
C HIS A 178 -10.69 -0.81 -11.74
N SER A 179 -10.62 0.41 -11.21
CA SER A 179 -10.73 1.64 -11.98
C SER A 179 -9.72 2.69 -11.51
N ILE A 180 -9.47 3.67 -12.37
CA ILE A 180 -8.64 4.82 -12.08
C ILE A 180 -9.34 6.10 -12.55
N GLY A 181 -8.84 7.26 -12.12
CA GLY A 181 -9.30 8.55 -12.59
C GLY A 181 -9.22 8.73 -14.11
N SER A 182 -9.92 9.72 -14.65
CA SER A 182 -10.03 9.95 -16.10
C SER A 182 -8.89 10.75 -16.74
N SER A 183 -7.98 11.28 -15.92
CA SER A 183 -6.84 12.11 -16.35
C SER A 183 -5.62 11.87 -15.47
N THR A 184 -4.46 12.35 -15.93
CA THR A 184 -3.21 12.29 -15.18
C THR A 184 -3.23 13.12 -13.91
N ASP A 185 -4.09 14.13 -13.82
CA ASP A 185 -4.34 14.93 -12.60
C ASP A 185 -5.22 14.21 -11.58
N ASN A 186 -6.01 13.24 -12.02
CA ASN A 186 -6.94 12.58 -11.12
C ASN A 186 -6.22 11.52 -10.26
N GLY A 187 -6.14 11.77 -8.96
CA GLY A 187 -5.53 10.88 -7.98
C GLY A 187 -6.19 9.51 -7.84
N GLU A 188 -7.38 9.28 -8.38
CA GLU A 188 -8.12 8.04 -8.13
C GLU A 188 -7.42 6.76 -8.63
N HIS A 189 -7.21 5.83 -7.71
CA HIS A 189 -6.90 4.41 -7.93
C HIS A 189 -7.82 3.61 -7.02
N ARG A 190 -8.76 2.86 -7.60
CA ARG A 190 -9.90 2.30 -6.90
C ARG A 190 -10.01 0.81 -7.13
N LEU A 191 -10.12 0.05 -6.05
CA LEU A 191 -10.65 -1.31 -6.05
C LEU A 191 -11.96 -1.33 -5.27
N GLN A 192 -13.00 -1.97 -5.82
CA GLN A 192 -14.29 -2.09 -5.14
C GLN A 192 -15.03 -3.38 -5.49
N LYS A 193 -15.74 -3.91 -4.50
CA LYS A 193 -16.69 -5.02 -4.70
C LYS A 193 -18.08 -4.75 -4.13
N GLY A 194 -18.25 -3.69 -3.34
CA GLY A 194 -19.55 -3.26 -2.82
C GLY A 194 -20.05 -4.20 -1.74
N ASN A 195 -21.15 -4.91 -1.98
CA ASN A 195 -21.92 -5.74 -1.01
C ASN A 195 -21.16 -6.90 -0.35
N SER A 196 -19.86 -7.02 -0.58
CA SER A 196 -18.95 -7.96 0.07
C SER A 196 -17.63 -7.26 0.29
N GLY A 197 -16.92 -7.64 1.35
CA GLY A 197 -15.61 -7.10 1.64
C GLY A 197 -14.54 -8.15 1.88
N VAL A 198 -13.36 -7.66 2.21
CA VAL A 198 -12.19 -8.43 2.62
C VAL A 198 -11.76 -8.03 4.03
N SER A 199 -10.92 -8.85 4.65
CA SER A 199 -10.36 -8.57 5.97
C SER A 199 -9.14 -7.67 5.92
N GLU A 200 -8.44 -7.59 4.80
CA GLU A 200 -7.14 -6.91 4.71
C GLU A 200 -6.98 -6.24 3.34
N ILE A 201 -6.43 -5.01 3.36
CA ILE A 201 -6.00 -4.28 2.17
C ILE A 201 -4.65 -3.63 2.46
N TYR A 202 -3.73 -3.72 1.50
CA TYR A 202 -2.45 -3.03 1.54
C TYR A 202 -2.33 -2.08 0.35
N TYR A 203 -1.75 -0.91 0.60
CA TYR A 203 -1.42 0.07 -0.42
C TYR A 203 0.03 0.49 -0.27
N LEU A 204 0.77 0.44 -1.38
CA LEU A 204 2.15 0.88 -1.46
C LEU A 204 2.25 2.00 -2.50
N MET A 205 3.03 3.03 -2.19
CA MET A 205 3.32 4.12 -3.13
C MET A 205 4.79 4.52 -3.10
N TRP A 206 5.33 4.85 -4.27
CA TRP A 206 6.64 5.45 -4.41
C TRP A 206 6.69 6.42 -5.58
N ALA A 207 7.68 7.31 -5.52
CA ALA A 207 7.92 8.31 -6.55
C ALA A 207 9.12 7.93 -7.43
N GLY A 208 9.06 8.22 -8.73
CA GLY A 208 10.19 8.09 -9.66
C GLY A 208 10.67 9.45 -10.17
N SER A 209 11.98 9.67 -10.27
CA SER A 209 12.54 10.96 -10.67
C SER A 209 12.25 11.29 -12.14
N SER A 210 11.96 12.56 -12.43
CA SER A 210 11.76 13.08 -13.81
C SER A 210 10.76 12.26 -14.63
N GLY A 211 9.63 11.90 -14.02
CA GLY A 211 8.56 11.15 -14.68
C GLY A 211 8.93 9.70 -15.02
N TYR A 212 9.89 9.09 -14.32
CA TYR A 212 10.38 7.75 -14.64
C TYR A 212 9.26 6.72 -14.75
N GLY A 213 9.18 6.05 -15.90
CA GLY A 213 8.16 5.04 -16.18
C GLY A 213 8.60 3.63 -15.80
N TYR A 214 8.22 3.16 -14.61
CA TYR A 214 8.47 1.78 -14.19
C TYR A 214 7.71 0.76 -15.05
N SER A 215 8.35 -0.36 -15.38
CA SER A 215 7.69 -1.52 -16.02
C SER A 215 6.82 -2.29 -15.03
N THR A 216 5.82 -3.02 -15.52
CA THR A 216 4.94 -3.89 -14.69
C THR A 216 5.73 -4.88 -13.83
N SER A 217 6.89 -5.37 -14.30
CA SER A 217 7.74 -6.26 -13.51
C SER A 217 8.27 -5.63 -12.22
N HIS A 218 8.50 -4.30 -12.19
CA HIS A 218 8.85 -3.61 -10.94
C HIS A 218 7.68 -3.64 -9.96
N PHE A 219 6.45 -3.39 -10.41
CA PHE A 219 5.25 -3.46 -9.54
C PHE A 219 5.04 -4.87 -8.96
N THR A 220 5.21 -5.91 -9.79
CA THR A 220 5.18 -7.31 -9.31
C THR A 220 6.27 -7.57 -8.26
N ALA A 221 7.48 -7.05 -8.47
CA ALA A 221 8.58 -7.20 -7.54
C ALA A 221 8.33 -6.47 -6.21
N VAL A 222 7.79 -5.24 -6.25
CA VAL A 222 7.36 -4.49 -5.06
C VAL A 222 6.31 -5.26 -4.27
N MET A 223 5.27 -5.77 -4.95
CA MET A 223 4.22 -6.58 -4.31
C MET A 223 4.83 -7.80 -3.62
N ASN A 224 5.65 -8.58 -4.32
CA ASN A 224 6.22 -9.81 -3.76
C ASN A 224 7.16 -9.53 -2.60
N THR A 225 8.05 -8.54 -2.71
CA THR A 225 8.96 -8.17 -1.62
C THR A 225 8.20 -7.72 -0.38
N PHE A 226 7.13 -6.93 -0.54
CA PHE A 226 6.27 -6.56 0.59
C PHE A 226 5.66 -7.81 1.24
N MET A 227 4.98 -8.63 0.45
CA MET A 227 4.24 -9.80 0.94
C MET A 227 5.16 -10.83 1.61
N GLU A 228 6.35 -11.07 1.08
CA GLU A 228 7.35 -11.94 1.69
C GLU A 228 7.83 -11.39 3.04
N ASN A 229 8.13 -10.09 3.13
CA ASN A 229 8.60 -9.51 4.39
C ASN A 229 7.54 -9.45 5.48
N VAL A 230 6.26 -9.44 5.12
CA VAL A 230 5.16 -9.38 6.09
C VAL A 230 4.57 -10.76 6.40
N TYR A 231 4.74 -11.81 5.58
CA TYR A 231 4.16 -13.13 5.86
C TYR A 231 5.15 -14.30 5.89
N THR A 232 6.46 -14.03 5.89
CA THR A 232 7.49 -15.07 6.06
C THR A 232 8.38 -14.79 7.26
#